data_AF-A0A9D6DJ08-F1
#
_entry.id   AF-A0A9D6DJ08-F1
#
_cell.length_a   1.000
_cell.length_b   1.000
_cell.length_c   1.000
_cell.angle_alpha   90.00
_cell.angle_beta   90.00
_cell.angle_gamma   90.00
#
_symmetry.space_group_name_H-M   'P 1'
#
loop_
_entity.id
_entity.type
_entity.pdbx_description
1 polymer ?
#
loop_
_entity_poly.entity_id
_entity_poly.type
_entity_poly.pdbx_seq_one_letter_code
_entity_poly.pdbx_strand_id
1 'polypeptide(L)'
;MTTEPELPTPCRAWYLDRRDFLKTGAFLGGSAALAAQLERVMGPLGTAEAQGADAYPLAKPENILYSACQQCNTGCGIKAKIVDGVVVKIDGNPFDPLNLT
;
A
#
# COMPACT_ATOMS: atom_id res chain seq x y z
N MET A 1 23.89 0.24 -35.11
CA MET A 1 24.38 -0.67 -36.17
C MET A 1 24.44 -2.09 -35.61
N THR A 2 23.32 -2.81 -35.62
CA THR A 2 23.33 -4.27 -35.49
C THR A 2 23.09 -4.80 -36.88
N THR A 3 24.14 -5.30 -37.52
CA THR A 3 24.04 -6.07 -38.75
C THR A 3 23.35 -7.38 -38.41
N GLU A 4 22.08 -7.53 -38.79
CA GLU A 4 21.46 -8.85 -38.83
C GLU A 4 22.21 -9.69 -39.87
N PRO A 5 22.63 -10.93 -39.54
CA PRO A 5 23.14 -11.83 -40.56
C PRO A 5 21.96 -12.28 -41.45
N GLU A 6 22.04 -11.96 -42.75
CA GLU A 6 21.14 -12.45 -43.80
C GLU A 6 21.29 -13.97 -43.93
N LEU A 7 20.43 -14.73 -43.24
CA LEU A 7 20.35 -16.20 -43.34
C LEU A 7 19.15 -16.60 -44.19
N PRO A 8 19.28 -17.61 -45.08
CA PRO A 8 18.23 -18.02 -46.01
C PRO A 8 16.98 -18.53 -45.26
N THR A 9 15.82 -18.19 -45.82
CA THR A 9 14.48 -18.23 -45.20
C THR A 9 14.00 -19.57 -44.60
N PRO A 10 14.49 -20.78 -44.97
CA PRO A 10 14.10 -21.99 -44.24
C PRO A 10 14.90 -22.25 -42.95
N CYS A 11 16.10 -21.68 -42.77
CA CYS A 11 16.93 -21.92 -41.58
C CYS A 11 16.60 -21.00 -40.39
N ARG A 12 15.89 -19.89 -40.62
CA ARG A 12 15.53 -18.94 -39.56
C ARG A 12 14.49 -19.48 -38.57
N ALA A 13 13.69 -20.46 -38.99
CA ALA A 13 12.62 -21.03 -38.15
C ALA A 13 13.12 -21.83 -36.93
N TRP A 14 14.39 -22.27 -36.95
CA TRP A 14 15.00 -23.09 -35.89
C TRP A 14 16.28 -22.48 -35.32
N TYR A 15 16.62 -21.26 -35.74
CA TYR A 15 17.81 -20.55 -35.27
C TYR A 15 17.50 -19.80 -33.97
N LEU A 16 18.07 -20.28 -32.86
CA LEU A 16 17.98 -19.63 -31.55
C LEU A 16 19.20 -18.76 -31.31
N ASP A 17 19.02 -17.45 -31.39
CA ASP A 17 20.06 -16.52 -31.00
C ASP A 17 20.19 -16.46 -29.46
N ARG A 18 21.39 -16.11 -28.97
CA ARG A 18 21.64 -15.94 -27.51
C ARG A 18 20.63 -14.98 -26.88
N ARG A 19 20.22 -13.96 -27.63
CA ARG A 19 19.22 -12.97 -27.18
C ARG A 19 17.83 -13.57 -27.05
N ASP A 20 17.43 -14.48 -27.95
CA ASP A 20 16.10 -15.07 -27.94
C ASP A 20 15.99 -16.17 -26.86
N PHE A 21 17.07 -16.88 -26.58
CA PHE A 21 17.17 -17.74 -25.39
C PHE A 21 17.02 -16.94 -24.09
N LEU A 22 17.70 -15.80 -23.96
CA LEU A 22 17.58 -14.95 -22.77
C LEU A 22 16.19 -14.35 -22.61
N LYS A 23 15.53 -13.94 -23.70
CA LYS A 23 14.15 -13.41 -23.66
C LYS A 23 13.14 -14.46 -23.20
N THR A 24 13.21 -15.67 -23.77
CA THR A 24 12.28 -16.76 -23.45
C THR A 24 12.52 -17.28 -22.03
N GLY A 25 13.77 -17.42 -21.60
CA GLY A 25 14.13 -17.77 -20.23
C GLY A 25 13.71 -16.70 -19.21
N ALA A 26 13.89 -15.42 -19.51
CA ALA A 26 13.45 -14.32 -18.64
C ALA A 26 11.92 -14.26 -18.53
N PHE A 27 11.19 -14.53 -19.61
CA PHE A 27 9.73 -14.55 -19.60
C PHE A 27 9.18 -15.71 -18.78
N LEU A 28 9.69 -16.94 -18.98
CA LEU A 28 9.25 -18.11 -18.24
C LEU A 28 9.69 -18.06 -16.77
N GLY A 29 10.94 -17.65 -16.51
CA GLY A 29 11.45 -17.51 -15.14
C GLY A 29 10.78 -16.37 -14.37
N GLY A 30 10.56 -15.23 -15.03
CA GLY A 30 9.90 -14.07 -14.43
C GLY A 30 8.43 -14.32 -14.12
N SER A 31 7.69 -14.99 -15.01
CA SER A 31 6.29 -15.37 -14.75
C SER A 31 6.16 -16.40 -13.62
N ALA A 32 7.05 -17.39 -13.55
CA ALA A 32 7.07 -18.35 -12.45
C ALA A 32 7.39 -17.70 -11.09
N ALA A 33 8.36 -16.77 -11.05
CA ALA A 33 8.72 -16.05 -9.82
C ALA A 33 7.58 -15.14 -9.34
N LEU A 34 6.88 -14.46 -10.26
CA LEU A 34 5.71 -13.64 -9.93
C LEU A 34 4.54 -14.49 -9.45
N ALA A 35 4.26 -15.63 -10.11
CA ALA A 35 3.22 -16.56 -9.67
C ALA A 35 3.47 -17.08 -8.24
N ALA A 36 4.73 -17.39 -7.90
CA ALA A 36 5.10 -17.82 -6.55
C ALA A 36 4.93 -16.72 -5.47
N GLN A 37 4.95 -15.43 -5.85
CA GLN A 37 4.71 -14.31 -4.93
C GLN A 37 3.27 -13.81 -4.98
N LEU A 38 2.44 -14.29 -5.90
CA LEU A 38 1.09 -13.80 -6.13
C LEU A 38 0.19 -14.04 -4.92
N GLU A 39 0.29 -15.20 -4.26
CA GLU A 39 -0.48 -15.51 -3.04
C GLU A 39 -0.17 -14.54 -1.89
N ARG A 40 1.09 -14.11 -1.76
CA ARG A 40 1.51 -13.15 -0.73
C ARG A 40 0.99 -11.73 -0.99
N VAL A 41 0.84 -11.35 -2.25
CA VAL A 41 0.36 -10.01 -2.65
C VAL A 41 -1.17 -9.96 -2.73
N MET A 42 -1.82 -11.04 -3.14
CA MET A 42 -3.28 -11.12 -3.30
C MET A 42 -4.01 -11.52 -2.02
N GLY A 43 -3.36 -12.23 -1.10
CA GLY A 43 -3.94 -12.59 0.21
C GLY A 43 -4.42 -11.39 1.05
N PRO A 44 -3.64 -10.30 1.17
CA PRO A 44 -4.04 -9.10 1.90
C PRO A 44 -5.17 -8.29 1.24
N LEU A 45 -5.33 -8.40 -0.09
CA LEU A 45 -6.32 -7.61 -0.83
C LEU A 45 -7.75 -8.06 -0.52
N GLY A 46 -8.00 -9.37 -0.43
CA GLY A 46 -9.31 -9.90 -0.03
C GLY A 46 -9.69 -9.61 1.43
N THR A 47 -8.70 -9.41 2.31
CA THR A 47 -8.94 -9.02 3.71
C THR A 47 -9.16 -7.52 3.90
N ALA A 48 -8.64 -6.68 3.00
CA ALA A 48 -8.79 -5.23 3.09
C ALA A 48 -10.22 -4.78 2.74
N GLU A 49 -10.90 -5.47 1.81
CA GLU A 49 -12.29 -5.17 1.42
C GLU A 49 -13.32 -5.80 2.38
N ALA A 50 -12.97 -6.92 3.04
CA ALA A 50 -13.79 -7.56 4.06
C ALA A 50 -13.77 -6.84 5.42
N GLN A 51 -12.82 -5.93 5.64
CA GLN A 51 -12.87 -4.92 6.69
C GLN A 51 -13.84 -3.79 6.30
N GLY A 52 -15.03 -4.17 5.85
CA GLY A 52 -16.12 -3.23 5.64
C GLY A 52 -16.39 -2.50 6.94
N ALA A 53 -16.19 -1.19 6.97
CA ALA A 53 -16.55 -0.34 8.10
C ALA A 53 -16.07 -0.88 9.46
N ASP A 54 -14.93 -1.59 9.52
CA ASP A 54 -14.37 -2.05 10.78
C ASP A 54 -14.07 -0.78 11.59
N ALA A 55 -14.79 -0.65 12.71
CA ALA A 55 -14.83 0.56 13.50
C ALA A 55 -13.40 1.01 13.75
N TYR A 56 -12.99 2.13 13.14
CA TYR A 56 -11.66 2.72 13.29
C TYR A 56 -11.27 2.55 14.77
N PRO A 57 -10.23 1.77 15.10
CA PRO A 57 -10.01 1.35 16.48
C PRO A 57 -9.84 2.54 17.43
N LEU A 58 -9.39 3.67 16.88
CA LEU A 58 -9.24 4.98 17.51
C LEU A 58 -10.54 5.80 17.62
N ALA A 59 -11.64 5.33 17.03
CA ALA A 59 -12.99 5.85 17.24
C ALA A 59 -13.70 5.20 18.43
N LYS A 60 -13.12 4.13 19.02
CA LYS A 60 -13.63 3.55 20.26
C LYS A 60 -13.54 4.59 21.38
N PRO A 61 -14.57 4.71 22.23
CA PRO A 61 -14.60 5.72 23.31
C PRO A 61 -13.45 5.54 24.31
N GLU A 62 -12.98 4.30 24.50
CA GLU A 62 -11.83 3.96 25.37
C GLU A 62 -10.53 4.65 24.93
N ASN A 63 -10.38 4.91 23.63
CA ASN A 63 -9.17 5.48 23.06
C ASN A 63 -9.27 6.99 22.88
N ILE A 64 -10.32 7.64 23.40
CA ILE A 64 -10.60 9.05 23.20
C ILE A 64 -10.58 9.78 24.55
N LEU A 65 -9.66 10.73 24.70
CA LEU A 65 -9.61 11.66 25.82
C LEU A 65 -9.92 13.08 25.35
N TYR A 66 -10.82 13.76 26.05
CA TYR A 66 -11.09 15.18 25.83
C TYR A 66 -10.15 16.03 26.69
N SER A 67 -9.42 16.94 26.06
CA SER A 67 -8.49 17.86 26.73
C SER A 67 -8.52 19.25 26.08
N ALA A 68 -7.74 20.19 26.62
CA ALA A 68 -7.57 21.53 26.02
C ALA A 68 -6.19 21.64 25.34
N CYS A 69 -6.14 22.30 24.18
CA CYS A 69 -4.92 22.58 23.44
C CYS A 69 -4.13 23.69 24.14
N GLN A 70 -2.85 23.44 24.45
CA GLN A 70 -1.98 24.39 25.16
C GLN A 70 -0.97 25.11 24.25
N GLN A 71 -1.18 25.11 22.94
CA GLN A 71 -0.27 25.77 21.99
C GLN A 71 -0.45 27.31 21.96
N CYS A 72 -1.61 27.80 22.35
CA CYS A 72 -1.92 29.22 22.46
C CYS A 72 -2.81 29.49 23.69
N ASN A 73 -3.05 30.78 23.99
CA ASN A 73 -3.90 31.19 25.12
C ASN A 73 -5.40 30.93 24.89
N THR A 74 -5.80 30.53 23.67
CA THR A 74 -7.20 30.29 23.31
C THR A 74 -7.74 29.03 23.97
N GLY A 75 -6.91 28.01 24.18
CA GLY A 75 -7.32 26.83 24.93
C GLY A 75 -8.38 25.96 24.24
N CYS A 76 -8.34 25.79 22.91
CA CYS A 76 -9.37 25.06 22.17
C CYS A 76 -9.53 23.60 22.67
N GLY A 77 -10.75 23.12 22.81
CA GLY A 77 -11.06 21.75 23.18
C GLY A 77 -10.69 20.76 22.08
N ILE A 78 -9.95 19.73 22.43
CA ILE A 78 -9.44 18.72 21.50
C ILE A 78 -9.83 17.31 21.94
N LYS A 79 -9.95 16.44 20.95
CA LYS A 79 -10.16 15.01 21.09
C LYS A 79 -8.85 14.29 20.82
N ALA A 80 -8.13 13.91 21.87
CA ALA A 80 -6.87 13.18 21.76
C ALA A 80 -7.16 11.67 21.64
N LYS A 81 -6.66 11.06 20.56
CA LYS A 81 -6.76 9.63 20.31
C LYS A 81 -5.48 8.94 20.79
N ILE A 82 -5.64 7.95 21.65
CA ILE A 82 -4.57 7.29 22.39
C ILE A 82 -4.43 5.83 21.93
N VAL A 83 -3.18 5.37 21.78
CA VAL A 83 -2.81 3.95 21.60
C VAL A 83 -1.67 3.66 22.56
N ASP A 84 -1.81 2.63 23.39
CA ASP A 84 -0.77 2.19 24.34
C ASP A 84 -0.21 3.33 25.23
N GLY A 85 -1.08 4.28 25.61
CA GLY A 85 -0.70 5.43 26.43
C GLY A 85 -0.04 6.58 25.69
N VAL A 86 0.12 6.50 24.37
CA VAL A 86 0.70 7.55 23.52
C VAL A 86 -0.40 8.20 22.68
N VAL A 87 -0.38 9.53 22.60
CA VAL A 87 -1.28 10.30 21.72
C VAL A 87 -0.78 10.17 20.28
N VAL A 88 -1.57 9.51 19.44
CA VAL A 88 -1.22 9.26 18.02
C VAL A 88 -1.89 10.25 17.07
N LYS A 89 -3.00 10.85 17.51
CA LYS A 89 -3.77 11.82 16.70
C LYS A 89 -4.56 12.77 17.60
N ILE A 90 -4.68 14.02 17.15
CA ILE A 90 -5.49 15.06 17.78
C ILE A 90 -6.54 15.49 16.76
N ASP A 91 -7.80 15.46 17.15
CA ASP A 91 -8.93 16.00 16.38
C ASP A 91 -9.61 17.16 17.14
N GLY A 92 -10.40 17.96 16.43
CA GLY A 92 -11.24 18.99 17.04
C GLY A 92 -12.36 18.37 17.91
N ASN A 93 -12.79 19.10 18.94
CA ASN A 93 -13.97 18.72 19.70
C ASN A 93 -15.21 19.40 19.11
N PRO A 94 -16.19 18.65 18.54
CA PRO A 94 -17.40 19.25 17.97
C PRO A 94 -18.29 19.92 19.03
N PHE A 95 -18.05 19.65 20.31
CA PHE A 95 -18.79 20.24 21.43
C PHE A 95 -18.17 21.53 21.97
N ASP A 96 -16.98 21.92 21.51
CA ASP A 96 -16.32 23.15 21.97
C ASP A 96 -16.63 24.32 21.02
N PRO A 97 -17.16 25.44 21.53
CA PRO A 97 -17.49 26.61 20.70
C PRO A 97 -16.28 27.24 19.99
N LEU A 98 -15.06 27.00 20.47
CA LEU A 98 -13.84 27.63 19.95
C LEU A 98 -13.31 26.97 18.68
N ASN A 99 -13.63 25.70 18.44
CA ASN A 99 -13.14 24.95 17.29
C ASN A 99 -14.14 23.93 16.75
N LEU A 100 -15.42 24.30 16.70
CA LEU A 100 -16.57 23.56 16.12
C LEU A 100 -16.24 22.88 14.78
N THR A 101 -15.60 21.71 14.82
CA THR A 101 -15.24 20.87 13.67
C THR A 101 -15.70 19.44 13.90
#